data_AF-A0A067NJK9-F1
#
_entry.id   AF-A0A067NJK9-F1
#
_cell.length_a   1.000
_cell.length_b   1.000
_cell.length_c   1.000
_cell.angle_alpha   90.00
_cell.angle_beta   90.00
_cell.angle_gamma   90.00
#
_symmetry.space_group_name_H-M   'P 1'
#
loop_
_entity.id
_entity.type
_entity.pdbx_description
1 polymer ?
#
loop_
_entity_poly.entity_id
_entity_poly.type
_entity_poly.pdbx_seq_one_letter_code
_entity_poly.pdbx_strand_id
1 'polypeptide(L)'
;MLSTYAATVWMINGVHSRPDNQTGGRACHDIALPKYADYTHDDLVQLGYDDNAVAHVSTNTTATFSPYGVLFMRRIYFPPESNTVRLAVGDRLPLEHYEWVFNKTLPELRRMFGATGITRRRDLPRTRFRMNKGMSRARTGPSTIDVPPNFFGLEAVEEMITQETGPDVDAATHVLEAAPRKTVEQKALELWQQFPSCVLQKIGNPKDWGLSSYCRLSQTERRVAGIEKMKTTNLAVVFTRVQVKAATKQQWQDAFNAIFPPKGHDLPPSAQGWPFMIYYQDWKALLASLNETNAMEVRKVIWKEFKKLTWI
;
A
#
# COMPACT_ATOMS: atom_id res chain seq x y z
N MET A 1 3.59 21.57 10.73
CA MET A 1 4.71 22.40 11.23
C MET A 1 6.05 21.68 11.09
N LEU A 2 6.26 20.52 11.74
CA LEU A 2 7.48 19.70 11.57
C LEU A 2 7.76 19.29 10.11
N SER A 3 6.71 18.95 9.36
CA SER A 3 6.77 18.61 7.93
C SER A 3 7.19 19.79 7.06
N THR A 4 6.67 20.99 7.32
CA THR A 4 7.06 22.22 6.63
C THR A 4 8.51 22.60 6.96
N TYR A 5 8.93 22.46 8.22
CA TYR A 5 10.30 22.71 8.64
C TYR A 5 11.28 21.71 7.99
N ALA A 6 10.92 20.42 7.96
CA ALA A 6 11.67 19.38 7.27
C ALA A 6 11.73 19.61 5.75
N ALA A 7 10.65 20.10 5.14
CA ALA A 7 10.59 20.46 3.73
C ALA A 7 11.47 21.68 3.40
N THR A 8 11.47 22.72 4.25
CA THR A 8 12.36 23.87 4.13
C THR A 8 13.82 23.48 4.30
N VAL A 9 14.15 22.66 5.31
CA VAL A 9 15.51 22.12 5.52
C VAL A 9 15.94 21.21 4.37
N TRP A 10 15.02 20.36 3.86
CA TRP A 10 15.27 19.51 2.70
C TRP A 10 15.53 20.33 1.44
N MET A 11 14.74 21.38 1.19
CA MET A 11 14.98 22.26 0.05
C MET A 11 16.29 23.01 0.19
N ILE A 12 16.59 23.62 1.35
CA ILE A 12 17.88 24.28 1.61
C ILE A 12 19.02 23.29 1.33
N ASN A 13 18.97 22.07 1.86
CA ASN A 13 19.99 21.06 1.61
C ASN A 13 20.03 20.58 0.14
N GLY A 14 18.88 20.52 -0.53
CA GLY A 14 18.74 20.21 -1.97
C GLY A 14 19.22 21.33 -2.89
N VAL A 15 19.37 22.56 -2.38
CA VAL A 15 20.04 23.66 -3.07
C VAL A 15 21.57 23.49 -3.04
N HIS A 16 22.11 23.04 -1.90
CA HIS A 16 23.56 22.88 -1.70
C HIS A 16 24.11 21.53 -2.19
N SER A 17 23.25 20.54 -2.42
CA SER A 17 23.63 19.19 -2.85
C SER A 17 22.50 18.58 -3.67
N ARG A 18 22.79 17.66 -4.60
CA ARG A 18 21.74 17.00 -5.41
C ARG A 18 20.65 16.47 -4.46
N PRO A 19 19.39 16.94 -4.57
CA PRO A 19 18.35 16.48 -3.67
C PRO A 19 18.25 14.97 -3.80
N ASP A 20 18.31 14.30 -2.64
CA ASP A 20 18.22 12.85 -2.57
C ASP A 20 16.92 12.40 -3.27
N ASN A 21 17.07 11.58 -4.32
CA ASN A 21 15.94 11.06 -5.10
C ASN A 21 15.27 9.85 -4.42
N GLN A 22 15.68 9.52 -3.19
CA GLN A 22 14.99 8.57 -2.35
C GLN A 22 13.62 9.10 -1.91
N THR A 23 12.77 8.18 -1.46
CA THR A 23 11.36 8.41 -1.15
C THR A 23 11.13 9.56 -0.16
N GLY A 24 12.05 9.78 0.79
CA GLY A 24 11.98 10.88 1.74
C GLY A 24 12.15 12.26 1.08
N GLY A 25 12.99 12.37 0.05
CA GLY A 25 13.17 13.62 -0.68
C GLY A 25 11.99 13.96 -1.57
N ARG A 26 11.39 12.95 -2.23
CA ARG A 26 10.16 13.14 -3.02
C ARG A 26 8.97 13.57 -2.16
N ALA A 27 8.84 13.04 -0.94
CA ALA A 27 7.81 13.47 -0.01
C ALA A 27 8.00 14.92 0.45
N CYS A 28 9.25 15.37 0.62
CA CYS A 28 9.54 16.76 0.94
C CYS A 28 9.27 17.69 -0.26
N HIS A 29 9.60 17.26 -1.48
CA HIS A 29 9.29 17.95 -2.73
C HIS A 29 7.79 18.21 -2.90
N ASP A 30 6.95 17.19 -2.71
CA ASP A 30 5.49 17.28 -2.84
C ASP A 30 4.82 18.16 -1.76
N ILE A 31 5.52 18.40 -0.66
CA ILE A 31 5.06 19.28 0.42
C ILE A 31 5.52 20.72 0.16
N ALA A 32 6.69 20.91 -0.46
CA ALA A 32 7.33 22.21 -0.59
C ALA A 32 6.97 22.97 -1.87
N LEU A 33 6.69 22.26 -2.97
CA LEU A 33 6.48 22.86 -4.27
C LEU A 33 5.00 23.03 -4.62
N PRO A 34 4.65 24.03 -5.44
CA PRO A 34 3.31 24.17 -5.99
C PRO A 34 2.92 22.90 -6.75
N LYS A 35 1.74 22.35 -6.43
CA LYS A 35 1.25 21.09 -7.02
C LYS A 35 0.64 21.25 -8.41
N TYR A 36 0.35 22.48 -8.81
CA TYR A 36 -0.23 22.83 -10.10
C TYR A 36 0.59 23.96 -10.72
N ALA A 37 0.83 23.85 -12.02
CA ALA A 37 1.53 24.83 -12.83
C ALA A 37 0.50 25.57 -13.70
N ASP A 38 -0.48 26.23 -13.10
CA ASP A 38 -1.32 27.20 -13.82
C ASP A 38 -0.53 28.51 -13.91
N TYR A 39 0.35 28.58 -14.90
CA TYR A 39 1.10 29.78 -15.29
C TYR A 39 0.31 30.59 -16.33
N THR A 40 -0.97 30.83 -16.10
CA THR A 40 -1.77 31.76 -16.91
C THR A 40 -2.28 32.91 -16.07
N HIS A 41 -1.54 34.02 -16.19
CA HIS A 41 -1.85 35.40 -15.84
C HIS A 41 -1.92 35.82 -14.37
N ASP A 42 -1.07 36.80 -14.05
CA ASP A 42 -1.38 38.06 -13.38
C ASP A 42 -2.68 38.07 -12.56
N ASP A 43 -2.66 37.35 -11.44
CA ASP A 43 -3.09 37.84 -10.15
C ASP A 43 -2.99 36.69 -9.15
N LEU A 44 -2.53 37.02 -7.94
CA LEU A 44 -2.57 36.13 -6.79
C LEU A 44 -3.98 35.55 -6.68
N VAL A 45 -4.10 34.22 -6.80
CA VAL A 45 -5.36 33.48 -6.70
C VAL A 45 -6.16 33.95 -5.48
N GLN A 46 -7.22 34.72 -5.75
CA GLN A 46 -8.29 34.97 -4.79
C GLN A 46 -9.00 33.63 -4.56
N LEU A 47 -8.90 33.11 -3.35
CA LEU A 47 -9.75 32.03 -2.89
C LEU A 47 -11.18 32.57 -2.78
N GLY A 48 -12.06 32.15 -3.69
CA GLY A 48 -13.50 32.35 -3.54
C GLY A 48 -13.97 31.67 -2.25
N TYR A 49 -14.30 32.48 -1.26
CA TYR A 49 -14.96 32.06 -0.03
C TYR A 49 -16.46 31.90 -0.36
N ASP A 50 -16.93 30.65 -0.37
CA ASP A 50 -18.37 30.36 -0.45
C ASP A 50 -18.91 30.22 0.98
N ASP A 51 -19.62 31.25 1.44
CA ASP A 51 -20.10 31.41 2.83
C ASP A 51 -21.21 30.42 3.23
N ASN A 52 -21.65 29.52 2.35
CA ASN A 52 -22.76 28.60 2.63
C ASN A 52 -22.40 27.10 2.67
N ALA A 53 -21.11 26.74 2.62
CA ALA A 53 -20.69 25.34 2.74
C ALA A 53 -20.33 24.95 4.18
N VAL A 54 -21.32 24.51 4.97
CA VAL A 54 -21.09 23.90 6.29
C VAL A 54 -20.48 22.50 6.11
N ALA A 55 -19.16 22.43 5.96
CA ALA A 55 -18.40 21.19 5.93
C ALA A 55 -17.86 20.85 7.32
N HIS A 56 -18.41 19.79 7.93
CA HIS A 56 -17.87 19.15 9.12
C HIS A 56 -16.49 18.51 8.82
N VAL A 57 -15.43 19.24 9.16
CA VAL A 57 -14.04 18.78 9.13
C VAL A 57 -13.80 17.78 10.25
N SER A 58 -13.47 16.53 9.89
CA SER A 58 -12.86 15.55 10.79
C SER A 58 -11.48 15.15 10.26
N THR A 59 -10.48 15.42 11.10
CA THR A 59 -9.03 15.29 10.97
C THR A 59 -8.54 13.90 10.50
N ASN A 60 -7.65 13.86 9.49
CA ASN A 60 -6.39 13.05 9.46
C ASN A 60 -5.99 12.42 8.10
N THR A 61 -5.92 13.21 7.03
CA THR A 61 -4.67 13.27 6.24
C THR A 61 -4.58 14.64 5.57
N THR A 62 -4.45 15.67 6.40
CA THR A 62 -3.97 16.96 5.92
C THR A 62 -2.54 16.73 5.42
N ALA A 63 -2.38 16.57 4.10
CA ALA A 63 -1.12 16.95 3.48
C ALA A 63 -0.86 18.36 4.01
N THR A 64 0.27 18.54 4.72
CA THR A 64 0.60 19.84 5.28
C THR A 64 0.96 20.71 4.10
N PHE A 65 -0.05 21.30 3.47
CA PHE A 65 0.11 22.29 2.45
C PHE A 65 0.27 23.62 3.17
N SER A 66 1.20 24.45 2.71
CA SER A 66 1.22 25.84 3.13
C SER A 66 0.17 26.55 2.28
N PRO A 67 -0.96 27.02 2.85
CA PRO A 67 -2.02 27.67 2.06
C PRO A 67 -1.55 28.92 1.34
N TYR A 68 -0.49 29.54 1.84
CA TYR A 68 0.15 30.72 1.26
C TYR A 68 1.40 30.38 0.43
N GLY A 69 1.58 29.09 0.10
CA GLY A 69 2.78 28.59 -0.56
C GLY A 69 4.02 28.64 0.31
N VAL A 70 5.16 28.27 -0.27
CA VAL A 70 6.48 28.58 0.27
C VAL A 70 6.97 29.80 -0.47
N LEU A 71 7.21 30.90 0.24
CA LEU A 71 7.82 32.10 -0.35
C LEU A 71 9.30 31.81 -0.57
N PHE A 72 9.66 31.63 -1.84
CA PHE A 72 11.05 31.56 -2.23
C PHE A 72 11.59 32.98 -2.37
N MET A 73 12.52 33.35 -1.50
CA MET A 73 13.24 34.63 -1.59
C MET A 73 14.25 34.66 -2.76
N ARG A 74 14.28 33.60 -3.58
CA ARG A 74 15.15 33.45 -4.74
C ARG A 74 14.41 32.78 -5.88
N ARG A 75 14.78 33.18 -7.10
CA ARG A 75 14.31 32.53 -8.33
C ARG A 75 14.74 31.05 -8.33
N ILE A 76 13.80 30.19 -8.67
CA ILE A 76 14.02 28.76 -8.90
C ILE A 76 14.06 28.54 -10.42
N TYR A 77 15.04 27.77 -10.88
CA TYR A 77 15.03 27.22 -12.23
C TYR A 77 14.30 25.89 -12.25
N PHE A 78 13.34 25.77 -13.16
CA PHE A 78 12.61 24.54 -13.45
C PHE A 78 13.06 23.98 -14.81
N PRO A 79 12.83 22.69 -15.11
CA PRO A 79 12.95 22.20 -16.48
C PRO A 79 12.04 23.03 -17.42
N PRO A 80 12.53 23.49 -18.59
CA PRO A 80 13.80 23.11 -19.23
C PRO A 80 15.04 23.97 -18.88
N GLU A 81 14.89 25.07 -18.12
CA GLU A 81 16.01 25.96 -17.75
C GLU A 81 17.12 25.24 -16.94
N SER A 82 16.75 24.15 -16.27
CA SER A 82 17.66 23.26 -15.56
C SER A 82 17.15 21.82 -15.62
N ASN A 83 18.06 20.85 -15.72
CA ASN A 83 17.72 19.42 -15.69
C ASN A 83 17.07 18.97 -14.37
N THR A 84 17.17 19.78 -13.32
CA THR A 84 16.57 19.57 -11.99
C THR A 84 16.21 20.90 -11.35
N VAL A 85 15.19 20.92 -10.49
CA VAL A 85 14.79 22.12 -9.72
C VAL A 85 15.96 22.62 -8.86
N ARG A 86 16.41 23.87 -9.04
CA ARG A 86 17.53 24.47 -8.28
C ARG A 86 17.38 25.99 -8.17
N LEU A 87 18.07 26.65 -7.24
CA LEU A 87 18.09 28.12 -7.18
C LEU A 87 18.91 28.71 -8.33
N ALA A 88 18.49 29.88 -8.81
CA ALA A 88 19.11 30.56 -9.94
C ALA A 88 20.55 31.00 -9.67
N VAL A 89 20.85 31.46 -8.45
CA VAL A 89 22.17 31.99 -8.08
C VAL A 89 22.47 31.69 -6.61
N GLY A 90 23.66 31.12 -6.37
CA GLY A 90 24.27 30.98 -5.05
C GLY A 90 23.50 30.06 -4.10
N ASP A 91 24.16 29.73 -3.01
CA ASP A 91 23.70 28.68 -2.10
C ASP A 91 23.21 29.28 -0.76
N ARG A 92 23.65 30.50 -0.40
CA ARG A 92 23.22 31.23 0.79
C ARG A 92 22.39 32.45 0.46
N LEU A 93 21.26 32.66 1.16
CA LEU A 93 20.52 33.94 1.09
C LEU A 93 21.40 35.11 1.57
N PRO A 94 21.28 36.31 0.97
CA PRO A 94 21.92 37.52 1.49
C PRO A 94 21.43 37.79 2.92
N LEU A 95 22.30 38.35 3.76
CA LEU A 95 21.99 38.57 5.18
C LEU A 95 20.79 39.51 5.37
N GLU A 96 20.68 40.53 4.52
CA GLU A 96 19.59 41.51 4.51
C GLU A 96 18.20 40.89 4.31
N HIS A 97 18.10 39.75 3.62
CA HIS A 97 16.81 39.06 3.44
C HIS A 97 16.30 38.41 4.73
N TYR A 98 17.19 37.99 5.63
CA TYR A 98 16.78 37.45 6.92
C TYR A 98 16.19 38.55 7.81
N GLU A 99 16.81 39.72 7.80
CA GLU A 99 16.33 40.89 8.54
C GLU A 99 15.00 41.38 7.97
N TRP A 100 14.87 41.46 6.65
CA TRP A 100 13.62 41.89 6.01
C TRP A 100 12.43 40.96 6.32
N VAL A 101 12.63 39.63 6.27
CA VAL A 101 11.51 38.68 6.48
C VAL A 101 11.19 38.43 7.95
N PHE A 102 12.21 38.29 8.80
CA PHE A 102 12.01 37.87 10.18
C PHE A 102 12.12 39.02 11.18
N ASN A 103 12.43 40.24 10.70
CA ASN A 103 12.77 41.41 11.50
C ASN A 103 13.86 41.09 12.55
N LYS A 104 14.79 40.21 12.18
CA LYS A 104 15.86 39.67 13.03
C LYS A 104 17.09 39.32 12.20
N THR A 105 18.25 39.53 12.78
CA THR A 105 19.53 39.16 12.18
C THR A 105 19.72 37.63 12.18
N LEU A 106 20.52 37.10 11.25
CA LEU A 106 20.82 35.66 11.20
C LEU A 106 21.42 35.11 12.52
N PRO A 107 22.30 35.82 13.25
CA PRO A 107 22.77 35.40 14.57
C PRO A 107 21.65 35.27 15.62
N GLU A 108 20.67 36.18 15.63
CA GLU A 108 19.52 36.12 16.54
C GLU A 108 18.61 34.93 16.22
N LEU A 109 18.34 34.69 14.93
CA LEU A 109 17.61 33.50 14.48
C LEU A 109 18.34 32.22 14.88
N ARG A 110 19.67 32.17 14.75
CA ARG A 110 20.48 31.03 15.21
C ARG A 110 20.40 30.82 16.72
N ARG A 111 20.34 31.89 17.53
CA ARG A 111 20.13 31.75 18.98
C ARG A 111 18.72 31.25 19.31
N MET A 112 17.72 31.72 18.57
CA MET A 112 16.32 31.31 18.76
C MET A 112 16.07 29.85 18.36
N PHE A 113 16.64 29.39 17.25
CA PHE A 113 16.34 28.07 16.67
C PHE A 113 17.47 27.05 16.83
N GLY A 114 18.65 27.46 17.32
CA GLY A 114 19.83 26.61 17.48
C GLY A 114 19.74 25.58 18.60
N ALA A 115 18.66 25.58 19.40
CA ALA A 115 18.41 24.57 20.43
C ALA A 115 17.73 23.30 19.88
N THR A 116 18.20 22.75 18.75
CA THR A 116 17.81 21.40 18.31
C THR A 116 18.93 20.43 18.64
N GLY A 117 18.71 19.57 19.64
CA GLY A 117 19.68 18.59 20.11
C GLY A 117 20.07 17.60 19.02
N ILE A 118 21.37 17.53 18.72
CA ILE A 118 21.95 16.48 17.89
C ILE A 118 22.09 15.22 18.76
N THR A 119 21.22 14.23 18.56
CA THR A 119 21.38 12.90 19.16
C THR A 119 22.43 12.11 18.38
N ARG A 120 23.41 11.49 19.07
CA ARG A 120 24.49 10.78 18.39
C ARG A 120 23.94 9.48 17.81
N ARG A 121 24.44 9.03 16.65
CA ARG A 121 24.01 7.79 15.98
C ARG A 121 24.08 6.53 16.85
N ARG A 122 24.90 6.54 17.91
CA ARG A 122 25.00 5.46 18.91
C ARG A 122 23.82 5.42 19.89
N ASP A 123 23.12 6.53 20.04
CA ASP A 123 21.97 6.69 20.92
C ASP A 123 20.66 6.33 20.17
N LEU A 124 20.72 6.11 18.85
CA LEU A 124 19.64 5.47 18.09
C LEU A 124 19.65 3.96 18.39
N PRO A 125 18.53 3.35 18.82
CA PRO A 125 18.48 1.93 19.12
C PRO A 125 18.92 1.10 17.89
N ARG A 126 20.02 0.35 18.05
CA ARG A 126 20.59 -0.51 16.99
C ARG A 126 19.68 -1.69 16.63
N THR A 127 18.75 -2.05 17.50
CA THR A 127 17.82 -3.17 17.31
C THR A 127 16.75 -2.78 16.30
N ARG A 128 16.95 -3.19 15.03
CA ARG A 128 15.83 -3.32 14.10
C ARG A 128 14.90 -4.41 14.63
N PHE A 129 13.70 -4.03 15.03
CA PHE A 129 12.67 -5.00 15.39
C PHE A 129 12.27 -5.73 14.11
N ARG A 130 12.53 -7.03 14.08
CA ARG A 130 11.95 -7.89 13.04
C ARG A 130 10.46 -7.93 13.32
N MET A 131 9.67 -7.48 12.37
CA MET A 131 8.24 -7.73 12.39
C MET A 131 8.05 -9.23 12.21
N ASN A 132 7.78 -9.95 13.30
CA ASN A 132 7.48 -11.37 13.26
C ASN A 132 6.09 -11.57 12.64
N LYS A 133 6.01 -11.47 11.31
CA LYS A 133 4.79 -11.82 10.57
C LYS A 133 4.69 -13.34 10.52
N GLY A 134 4.01 -13.94 11.51
CA GLY A 134 3.73 -15.38 11.55
C GLY A 134 2.83 -15.84 10.39
N MET A 135 2.62 -17.16 10.27
CA MET A 135 1.70 -17.76 9.29
C MET A 135 0.30 -17.16 9.39
N SER A 136 -0.39 -16.97 8.25
CA SER A 136 -1.82 -16.64 8.30
C SER A 136 -2.58 -17.82 8.89
N ARG A 137 -3.65 -17.54 9.64
CA ARG A 137 -4.55 -18.57 10.18
C ARG A 137 -5.74 -18.76 9.26
N ALA A 138 -6.27 -19.99 9.24
CA ALA A 138 -7.51 -20.30 8.54
C ALA A 138 -8.66 -19.40 9.03
N ARG A 139 -9.55 -19.07 8.09
CA ARG A 139 -10.77 -18.31 8.33
C ARG A 139 -11.69 -19.13 9.22
N THR A 140 -12.28 -18.48 10.21
CA THR A 140 -13.21 -19.10 11.18
C THR A 140 -14.65 -18.63 11.01
N GLY A 141 -14.98 -18.05 9.86
CA GLY A 141 -16.33 -17.60 9.56
C GLY A 141 -17.22 -18.74 9.06
N PRO A 142 -18.55 -18.54 9.03
CA PRO A 142 -19.47 -19.51 8.47
C PRO A 142 -19.09 -19.84 7.02
N SER A 143 -19.16 -21.13 6.69
CA SER A 143 -18.96 -21.67 5.34
C SER A 143 -20.18 -21.43 4.43
N THR A 144 -21.32 -21.10 5.03
CA THR A 144 -22.64 -20.95 4.37
C THR A 144 -22.81 -19.61 3.67
N ILE A 145 -21.78 -19.08 3.03
CA ILE A 145 -21.93 -17.90 2.18
C ILE A 145 -22.46 -18.35 0.81
N ASP A 146 -23.45 -17.64 0.29
CA ASP A 146 -23.98 -17.82 -1.06
C ASP A 146 -22.85 -17.94 -2.08
N VAL A 147 -22.85 -19.05 -2.81
CA VAL A 147 -21.90 -19.31 -3.90
C VAL A 147 -22.11 -18.21 -4.94
N PRO A 148 -21.12 -17.36 -5.25
CA PRO A 148 -21.30 -16.32 -6.24
C PRO A 148 -21.62 -16.94 -7.60
N PRO A 149 -22.57 -16.39 -8.37
CA PRO A 149 -23.05 -17.04 -9.59
C PRO A 149 -21.99 -17.34 -10.65
N ASN A 150 -20.84 -16.65 -10.60
CA ASN A 150 -19.75 -16.88 -11.53
C ASN A 150 -18.96 -18.16 -11.27
N PHE A 151 -19.10 -18.79 -10.09
CA PHE A 151 -18.48 -20.08 -9.80
C PHE A 151 -19.25 -21.25 -10.42
N PHE A 152 -20.55 -21.06 -10.69
CA PHE A 152 -21.36 -22.02 -11.44
C PHE A 152 -20.75 -22.23 -12.83
N GLY A 153 -20.42 -23.49 -13.14
CA GLY A 153 -19.74 -23.89 -14.38
C GLY A 153 -18.33 -24.44 -14.17
N LEU A 154 -17.76 -24.31 -12.96
CA LEU A 154 -16.53 -25.04 -12.60
C LEU A 154 -16.79 -26.52 -12.29
N GLU A 155 -18.05 -26.96 -12.20
CA GLU A 155 -18.44 -28.37 -12.01
C GLU A 155 -17.94 -29.29 -13.13
N ALA A 156 -17.87 -28.78 -14.37
CA ALA A 156 -17.40 -29.52 -15.53
C ALA A 156 -15.86 -29.65 -15.58
N VAL A 157 -15.16 -29.00 -14.64
CA VAL A 157 -13.69 -28.99 -14.59
C VAL A 157 -13.21 -30.21 -13.81
N GLU A 158 -12.68 -31.19 -14.52
CA GLU A 158 -12.08 -32.38 -13.91
C GLU A 158 -10.65 -32.10 -13.40
N GLU A 159 -10.34 -32.66 -12.24
CA GLU A 159 -8.98 -32.68 -11.70
C GLU A 159 -8.17 -33.81 -12.35
N MET A 160 -6.89 -33.55 -12.63
CA MET A 160 -5.97 -34.63 -12.95
C MET A 160 -5.75 -35.46 -11.70
N ILE A 161 -6.39 -36.62 -11.63
CA ILE A 161 -6.10 -37.59 -10.58
C ILE A 161 -4.79 -38.28 -10.94
N THR A 162 -3.68 -37.79 -10.40
CA THR A 162 -2.46 -38.62 -10.30
C THR A 162 -2.74 -39.71 -9.27
N GLN A 163 -3.21 -40.88 -9.73
CA GLN A 163 -3.18 -42.07 -8.91
C GLN A 163 -1.71 -42.47 -8.71
N GLU A 164 -1.28 -42.54 -7.46
CA GLU A 164 0.00 -43.17 -7.11
C GLU A 164 -0.14 -44.69 -7.32
N THR A 165 0.04 -45.15 -8.55
CA THR A 165 0.16 -46.59 -8.85
C THR A 165 1.60 -47.03 -8.59
N GLY A 166 1.89 -47.37 -7.33
CA GLY A 166 3.12 -48.04 -6.92
C GLY A 166 2.92 -49.54 -6.75
N PRO A 167 3.90 -50.40 -7.08
CA PRO A 167 3.78 -51.86 -6.96
C PRO A 167 3.63 -52.39 -5.52
N ASP A 168 3.83 -51.53 -4.51
CA ASP A 168 3.79 -51.89 -3.08
C ASP A 168 2.46 -51.52 -2.38
N VAL A 169 1.44 -51.06 -3.11
CA VAL A 169 0.13 -50.74 -2.52
C VAL A 169 -0.76 -51.99 -2.56
N ASP A 170 -0.79 -52.73 -1.46
CA ASP A 170 -1.70 -53.87 -1.29
C ASP A 170 -3.15 -53.44 -1.54
N ALA A 171 -3.77 -53.99 -2.57
CA ALA A 171 -5.12 -53.65 -3.03
C ALA A 171 -6.23 -53.92 -1.98
N ALA A 172 -5.90 -54.59 -0.87
CA ALA A 172 -6.84 -55.03 0.16
C ALA A 172 -6.97 -54.07 1.37
N THR A 173 -6.09 -53.07 1.53
CA THR A 173 -5.87 -52.51 2.87
C THR A 173 -6.61 -51.20 3.20
N HIS A 174 -7.26 -50.48 2.27
CA HIS A 174 -7.89 -49.20 2.65
C HIS A 174 -9.21 -48.89 1.93
N VAL A 175 -10.30 -49.48 2.41
CA VAL A 175 -11.65 -48.89 2.35
C VAL A 175 -11.93 -48.18 3.67
N LEU A 176 -11.05 -47.24 4.07
CA LEU A 176 -11.50 -46.19 4.97
C LEU A 176 -12.33 -45.25 4.10
N GLU A 177 -13.59 -45.04 4.45
CA GLU A 177 -14.50 -44.10 3.78
C GLU A 177 -13.80 -42.76 3.60
N ALA A 178 -13.21 -42.57 2.41
CA ALA A 178 -12.50 -41.36 2.09
C ALA A 178 -13.52 -40.23 2.12
N ALA A 179 -13.26 -39.20 2.92
CA ALA A 179 -14.10 -38.02 2.95
C ALA A 179 -14.40 -37.56 1.50
N PRO A 180 -15.64 -37.17 1.19
CA PRO A 180 -16.02 -36.83 -0.18
C PRO A 180 -15.05 -35.80 -0.74
N ARG A 181 -14.43 -36.13 -1.88
CA ARG A 181 -13.46 -35.25 -2.53
C ARG A 181 -14.15 -33.95 -2.91
N LYS A 182 -13.56 -32.82 -2.52
CA LYS A 182 -14.07 -31.50 -2.88
C LYS A 182 -13.92 -31.29 -4.38
N THR A 183 -14.95 -30.75 -5.01
CA THR A 183 -14.90 -30.37 -6.43
C THR A 183 -13.98 -29.15 -6.64
N VAL A 184 -13.55 -28.92 -7.89
CA VAL A 184 -12.75 -27.74 -8.25
C VAL A 184 -13.46 -26.45 -7.87
N GLU A 185 -14.78 -26.40 -8.09
CA GLU A 185 -15.62 -25.28 -7.69
C GLU A 185 -15.55 -25.02 -6.19
N GLN A 186 -15.75 -26.06 -5.37
CA GLN A 186 -15.70 -25.93 -3.91
C GLN A 186 -14.33 -25.45 -3.44
N LYS A 187 -13.24 -25.99 -3.99
CA LYS A 187 -11.87 -25.55 -3.67
C LYS A 187 -11.64 -24.08 -4.06
N ALA A 188 -12.06 -23.68 -5.26
CA ALA A 188 -11.92 -22.31 -5.73
C ALA A 188 -12.75 -21.33 -4.87
N LEU A 189 -13.94 -21.74 -4.45
CA LEU A 189 -14.80 -20.96 -3.57
C LEU A 189 -14.20 -20.80 -2.16
N GLU A 190 -13.74 -21.89 -1.55
CA GLU A 190 -13.10 -21.85 -0.23
C GLU A 190 -11.87 -20.93 -0.23
N LEU A 191 -11.06 -21.02 -1.28
CA LEU A 191 -9.90 -20.17 -1.49
C LEU A 191 -10.31 -18.70 -1.61
N TRP A 192 -11.33 -18.41 -2.42
CA TRP A 192 -11.87 -17.06 -2.58
C TRP A 192 -12.40 -16.49 -1.26
N GLN A 193 -13.04 -17.32 -0.43
CA GLN A 193 -13.49 -16.92 0.91
C GLN A 193 -12.34 -16.72 1.90
N GLN A 194 -11.25 -17.49 1.78
CA GLN A 194 -10.06 -17.40 2.62
C GLN A 194 -9.20 -16.16 2.30
N PHE A 195 -9.21 -15.72 1.04
CA PHE A 195 -8.38 -14.65 0.52
C PHE A 195 -8.41 -13.34 1.36
N PRO A 196 -9.58 -12.75 1.67
CA PRO A 196 -9.64 -11.49 2.43
C PRO A 196 -9.01 -11.60 3.82
N SER A 197 -9.29 -12.70 4.50
CA SER A 197 -8.76 -13.00 5.82
C SER A 197 -7.23 -13.08 5.79
N CYS A 198 -6.64 -13.79 4.82
CA CYS A 198 -5.20 -13.88 4.67
C CYS A 198 -4.54 -12.52 4.40
N VAL A 199 -5.09 -11.72 3.48
CA VAL A 199 -4.55 -10.39 3.16
C VAL A 199 -4.58 -9.49 4.40
N LEU A 200 -5.72 -9.42 5.09
CA LEU A 200 -5.89 -8.55 6.26
C LEU A 200 -4.99 -8.97 7.44
N GLN A 201 -4.78 -10.28 7.65
CA GLN A 201 -3.87 -10.78 8.68
C GLN A 201 -2.40 -10.44 8.42
N LYS A 202 -2.02 -10.12 7.18
CA LYS A 202 -0.62 -9.83 6.78
C LYS A 202 -0.30 -8.34 6.70
N ILE A 203 -1.28 -7.48 6.95
CA ILE A 203 -1.10 -6.04 7.06
C ILE A 203 -0.08 -5.74 8.16
N GLY A 204 0.92 -4.93 7.82
CA GLY A 204 1.97 -4.53 8.73
C GLY A 204 1.48 -3.62 9.87
N ASN A 205 2.28 -3.53 10.91
CA ASN A 205 2.22 -2.47 11.89
C ASN A 205 3.17 -1.33 11.47
N PRO A 206 2.94 -0.10 11.94
CA PRO A 206 3.88 1.00 11.81
C PRO A 206 5.25 0.63 12.41
N LYS A 207 6.31 1.27 11.91
CA LYS A 207 7.68 1.03 12.35
C LYS A 207 7.96 1.53 13.77
N ASP A 208 7.16 2.48 14.25
CA ASP A 208 7.35 3.11 15.55
C ASP A 208 6.69 2.31 16.66
N TRP A 209 7.37 2.24 17.79
CA TRP A 209 6.89 1.52 18.97
C TRP A 209 5.62 2.17 19.51
N GLY A 210 4.66 1.34 19.91
CA GLY A 210 3.41 1.80 20.53
C GLY A 210 2.34 2.28 19.55
N LEU A 211 2.61 2.38 18.26
CA LEU A 211 1.57 2.68 17.29
C LEU A 211 0.73 1.44 16.97
N SER A 212 -0.59 1.64 16.93
CA SER A 212 -1.56 0.60 16.55
C SER A 212 -1.38 0.17 15.08
N SER A 213 -1.84 -1.04 14.78
CA SER A 213 -1.77 -1.61 13.42
C SER A 213 -2.40 -0.69 12.37
N TYR A 214 -1.92 -0.75 11.12
CA TYR A 214 -2.56 -0.02 10.02
C TYR A 214 -3.99 -0.51 9.73
N CYS A 215 -4.32 -1.72 10.20
CA CYS A 215 -5.67 -2.28 10.14
C CYS A 215 -6.36 -2.12 11.49
N ARG A 216 -7.54 -1.49 11.49
CA ARG A 216 -8.38 -1.25 12.68
C ARG A 216 -9.00 -2.54 13.22
N LEU A 217 -9.22 -3.52 12.35
CA LEU A 217 -9.77 -4.80 12.75
C LEU A 217 -8.81 -5.51 13.71
N SER A 218 -9.35 -6.06 14.79
CA SER A 218 -8.67 -6.98 15.68
C SER A 218 -8.25 -8.26 14.95
N GLN A 219 -7.34 -9.03 15.53
CA GLN A 219 -6.91 -10.29 14.91
C GLN A 219 -8.08 -11.27 14.71
N THR A 220 -9.05 -11.29 15.63
CA THR A 220 -10.25 -12.14 15.52
C THR A 220 -11.15 -11.67 14.36
N GLU A 221 -11.39 -10.36 14.23
CA GLU A 221 -12.16 -9.80 13.12
C GLU A 221 -11.48 -10.04 11.77
N ARG A 222 -10.15 -9.93 11.70
CA ARG A 222 -9.38 -10.26 10.49
C ARG A 222 -9.55 -11.71 10.09
N ARG A 223 -9.62 -12.63 11.06
CA ARG A 223 -9.80 -14.07 10.78
C ARG A 223 -11.15 -14.37 10.16
N VAL A 224 -12.22 -13.70 10.60
CA VAL A 224 -13.58 -13.92 10.07
C VAL A 224 -13.91 -13.03 8.87
N ALA A 225 -13.05 -12.06 8.54
CA ALA A 225 -13.26 -11.13 7.44
C ALA A 225 -13.49 -11.86 6.11
N GLY A 226 -14.58 -11.49 5.44
CA GLY A 226 -14.94 -11.98 4.11
C GLY A 226 -14.80 -10.92 3.03
N ILE A 227 -15.24 -11.27 1.83
CA ILE A 227 -15.14 -10.44 0.62
C ILE A 227 -15.83 -9.09 0.77
N GLU A 228 -16.89 -9.01 1.58
CA GLU A 228 -17.60 -7.76 1.84
C GLU A 228 -16.71 -6.67 2.44
N LYS A 229 -15.67 -7.04 3.19
CA LYS A 229 -14.68 -6.05 3.67
C LYS A 229 -13.91 -5.41 2.52
N MET A 230 -13.65 -6.12 1.42
CA MET A 230 -12.96 -5.61 0.22
C MET A 230 -13.88 -4.87 -0.77
N LYS A 231 -15.20 -4.95 -0.59
CA LYS A 231 -16.20 -4.19 -1.37
C LYS A 231 -16.63 -2.88 -0.70
N THR A 232 -16.26 -2.66 0.56
CA THR A 232 -16.61 -1.41 1.24
C THR A 232 -15.88 -0.22 0.60
N THR A 233 -16.60 0.86 0.32
CA THR A 233 -16.02 2.15 -0.08
C THR A 233 -15.51 2.92 1.12
N ASN A 234 -16.07 2.67 2.31
CA ASN A 234 -15.64 3.29 3.56
C ASN A 234 -14.42 2.55 4.14
N LEU A 235 -13.24 2.87 3.60
CA LEU A 235 -11.96 2.26 4.02
C LEU A 235 -11.60 2.53 5.48
N ALA A 236 -12.14 3.59 6.09
CA ALA A 236 -11.90 3.90 7.50
C ALA A 236 -12.50 2.85 8.46
N VAL A 237 -13.39 1.97 7.98
CA VAL A 237 -13.88 0.82 8.77
C VAL A 237 -12.80 -0.26 8.90
N VAL A 238 -11.89 -0.36 7.94
CA VAL A 238 -10.87 -1.42 7.87
C VAL A 238 -9.50 -0.90 8.26
N PHE A 239 -9.17 0.34 7.90
CA PHE A 239 -7.82 0.88 8.00
C PHE A 239 -7.74 2.16 8.84
N THR A 240 -6.63 2.31 9.55
CA THR A 240 -6.31 3.52 10.31
C THR A 240 -5.81 4.63 9.40
N ARG A 241 -5.04 4.27 8.37
CA ARG A 241 -4.48 5.15 7.35
C ARG A 241 -4.46 4.41 6.03
N VAL A 242 -4.84 5.09 4.95
CA VAL A 242 -4.81 4.53 3.59
C VAL A 242 -4.20 5.52 2.63
N GLN A 243 -3.49 5.00 1.64
CA GLN A 243 -3.15 5.74 0.45
C GLN A 243 -3.95 5.12 -0.69
N VAL A 244 -4.78 5.92 -1.33
CA VAL A 244 -5.59 5.48 -2.45
C VAL A 244 -4.93 5.96 -3.74
N LYS A 245 -4.88 5.08 -4.72
CA LYS A 245 -4.44 5.40 -6.07
C LYS A 245 -5.49 4.89 -7.05
N ALA A 246 -5.95 5.76 -7.94
CA ALA A 246 -6.74 5.33 -9.08
C ALA A 246 -5.86 4.44 -9.96
N ALA A 247 -6.14 3.14 -9.97
CA ALA A 247 -5.40 2.18 -10.78
C ALA A 247 -6.00 2.11 -12.18
N THR A 248 -5.12 2.13 -13.18
CA THR A 248 -5.51 1.84 -14.57
C THR A 248 -5.96 0.38 -14.71
N LYS A 249 -6.65 0.05 -15.81
CA LYS A 249 -7.03 -1.33 -16.10
C LYS A 249 -5.84 -2.28 -16.09
N GLN A 250 -4.70 -1.84 -16.63
CA GLN A 250 -3.46 -2.63 -16.63
C GLN A 250 -2.93 -2.83 -15.21
N GLN A 251 -2.90 -1.79 -14.38
CA GLN A 251 -2.44 -1.93 -12.98
C GLN A 251 -3.33 -2.88 -12.16
N TRP A 252 -4.64 -2.88 -12.40
CA TRP A 252 -5.56 -3.85 -11.81
C TRP A 252 -5.28 -5.28 -12.28
N GLN A 253 -4.99 -5.46 -13.57
CA GLN A 253 -4.61 -6.75 -14.13
C GLN A 253 -3.27 -7.23 -13.55
N ASP A 254 -2.29 -6.34 -13.40
CA ASP A 254 -0.98 -6.65 -12.82
C ASP A 254 -1.12 -7.05 -11.34
N ALA A 255 -1.96 -6.33 -10.58
CA ALA A 255 -2.28 -6.68 -9.19
C ALA A 255 -2.92 -8.08 -9.12
N PHE A 256 -3.87 -8.38 -9.99
CA PHE A 256 -4.48 -9.70 -10.07
C PHE A 256 -3.46 -10.78 -10.46
N ASN A 257 -2.57 -10.51 -11.41
CA ASN A 257 -1.51 -11.43 -11.79
C ASN A 257 -0.52 -11.69 -10.64
N ALA A 258 -0.30 -10.72 -9.75
CA ALA A 258 0.52 -10.93 -8.56
C ALA A 258 -0.19 -11.73 -7.46
N ILE A 259 -1.50 -11.51 -7.27
CA ILE A 259 -2.29 -12.12 -6.19
C ILE A 259 -2.76 -13.53 -6.56
N PHE A 260 -3.17 -13.73 -7.82
CA PHE A 260 -3.64 -14.97 -8.43
C PHE A 260 -2.83 -15.24 -9.69
N PRO A 261 -1.55 -15.62 -9.54
CA PRO A 261 -0.67 -15.83 -10.68
C PRO A 261 -1.11 -17.03 -11.53
N PRO A 262 -0.69 -17.06 -12.82
CA PRO A 262 -0.95 -18.20 -13.69
C PRO A 262 -0.25 -19.47 -13.19
N LYS A 263 -0.65 -20.62 -13.75
CA LYS A 263 -0.02 -21.92 -13.45
C LYS A 263 1.48 -21.86 -13.82
N GLY A 264 2.31 -22.52 -13.01
CA GLY A 264 3.76 -22.54 -13.21
C GLY A 264 4.49 -21.24 -12.84
N HIS A 265 3.80 -20.25 -12.26
CA HIS A 265 4.46 -19.04 -11.79
C HIS A 265 5.26 -19.28 -10.51
N ASP A 266 6.57 -19.07 -10.60
CA ASP A 266 7.46 -19.09 -9.46
C ASP A 266 7.56 -17.72 -8.78
N LEU A 267 7.41 -17.72 -7.46
CA LEU A 267 7.62 -16.51 -6.66
C LEU A 267 9.11 -16.15 -6.69
N PRO A 268 9.46 -14.86 -6.85
CA PRO A 268 10.84 -14.44 -6.71
C PRO A 268 11.33 -14.72 -5.27
N PRO A 269 12.62 -15.05 -5.06
CA PRO A 269 13.17 -15.29 -3.71
C PRO A 269 12.99 -14.12 -2.73
N SER A 270 12.80 -12.91 -3.26
CA SER A 270 12.55 -11.68 -2.49
C SER A 270 11.08 -11.51 -2.07
N ALA A 271 10.16 -12.35 -2.55
CA ALA A 271 8.75 -12.29 -2.21
C ALA A 271 8.52 -12.54 -0.72
N GLN A 272 8.10 -11.49 -0.01
CA GLN A 272 7.82 -11.58 1.42
C GLN A 272 6.33 -11.86 1.66
N GLY A 273 6.03 -12.76 2.60
CA GLY A 273 4.68 -13.00 3.09
C GLY A 273 3.84 -13.97 2.27
N TRP A 274 3.94 -13.96 0.93
CA TRP A 274 3.15 -14.82 0.03
C TRP A 274 3.28 -16.33 0.33
N PRO A 275 4.50 -16.89 0.50
CA PRO A 275 4.64 -18.32 0.80
C PRO A 275 3.98 -18.75 2.12
N PHE A 276 3.67 -17.79 2.99
CA PHE A 276 3.11 -17.98 4.32
C PHE A 276 1.61 -17.62 4.41
N MET A 277 0.96 -17.42 3.27
CA MET A 277 -0.49 -17.21 3.17
C MET A 277 -1.16 -18.52 2.76
N ILE A 278 -2.11 -19.00 3.57
CA ILE A 278 -2.84 -20.25 3.33
C ILE A 278 -3.52 -20.23 1.95
N TYR A 279 -4.28 -19.16 1.65
CA TYR A 279 -4.98 -19.06 0.36
C TYR A 279 -4.03 -19.19 -0.84
N TYR A 280 -2.79 -18.70 -0.73
CA TYR A 280 -1.82 -18.72 -1.81
C TYR A 280 -1.19 -20.10 -1.98
N GLN A 281 -1.00 -20.84 -0.88
CA GLN A 281 -0.59 -22.24 -0.92
C GLN A 281 -1.67 -23.09 -1.57
N ASP A 282 -2.93 -22.90 -1.14
CA ASP A 282 -4.09 -23.59 -1.70
C ASP A 282 -4.28 -23.25 -3.19
N TRP A 283 -4.02 -21.99 -3.59
CA TRP A 283 -4.02 -21.57 -4.99
C TRP A 283 -3.05 -22.35 -5.84
N LYS A 284 -1.79 -22.45 -5.38
CA LYS A 284 -0.77 -23.21 -6.11
C LYS A 284 -1.09 -24.70 -6.14
N ALA A 285 -1.59 -25.27 -5.06
CA ALA A 285 -2.01 -26.67 -5.02
C ALA A 285 -3.16 -26.94 -6.00
N LEU A 286 -4.18 -26.07 -6.03
CA LEU A 286 -5.29 -26.17 -6.97
C LEU A 286 -4.82 -26.06 -8.42
N LEU A 287 -3.97 -25.10 -8.76
CA LEU A 287 -3.48 -24.97 -10.14
C LEU A 287 -2.57 -26.15 -10.54
N ALA A 288 -1.81 -26.72 -9.60
CA ALA A 288 -0.97 -27.88 -9.87
C ALA A 288 -1.80 -29.11 -10.28
N SER A 289 -2.99 -29.31 -9.71
CA SER A 289 -3.87 -30.44 -10.00
C SER A 289 -4.74 -30.29 -11.26
N LEU A 290 -4.72 -29.13 -11.92
CA LEU A 290 -5.52 -28.84 -13.11
C LEU A 290 -4.69 -28.87 -14.39
N ASN A 291 -5.29 -29.16 -15.54
CA ASN A 291 -4.64 -28.87 -16.83
C ASN A 291 -4.55 -27.35 -17.09
N GLU A 292 -3.76 -26.91 -18.07
CA GLU A 292 -3.56 -25.48 -18.34
C GLU A 292 -4.86 -24.76 -18.71
N THR A 293 -5.71 -25.41 -19.52
CA THR A 293 -7.02 -24.87 -19.94
C THR A 293 -7.96 -24.66 -18.74
N ASN A 294 -8.05 -25.65 -17.87
CA ASN A 294 -8.86 -25.65 -16.66
C ASN A 294 -8.35 -24.62 -15.64
N ALA A 295 -7.03 -24.53 -15.48
CA ALA A 295 -6.38 -23.49 -14.67
C ALA A 295 -6.73 -22.08 -15.16
N MET A 296 -6.72 -21.86 -16.47
CA MET A 296 -7.14 -20.58 -17.07
C MET A 296 -8.62 -20.28 -16.83
N GLU A 297 -9.52 -21.26 -16.95
CA GLU A 297 -10.95 -21.06 -16.70
C GLU A 297 -11.25 -20.72 -15.23
N VAL A 298 -10.65 -21.44 -14.26
CA VAL A 298 -10.75 -21.08 -12.82
C VAL A 298 -10.26 -19.65 -12.59
N ARG A 299 -9.13 -19.29 -13.18
CA ARG A 299 -8.56 -17.94 -13.05
C ARG A 299 -9.46 -16.87 -13.65
N LYS A 300 -10.11 -17.14 -14.79
CA LYS A 300 -11.07 -16.24 -15.43
C LYS A 300 -12.32 -16.03 -14.57
N VAL A 301 -12.80 -17.08 -13.89
CA VAL A 301 -13.89 -16.97 -12.90
C VAL A 301 -13.48 -16.06 -11.75
N ILE A 302 -12.32 -16.31 -11.13
CA ILE A 302 -11.83 -15.46 -10.03
C ILE A 302 -11.61 -14.02 -10.50
N TRP A 303 -11.10 -13.79 -11.72
CA TRP A 303 -10.95 -12.45 -12.28
C TRP A 303 -12.28 -11.70 -12.40
N LYS A 304 -13.37 -12.38 -12.77
CA LYS A 304 -14.70 -11.77 -12.81
C LYS A 304 -15.15 -11.27 -11.43
N GLU A 305 -14.89 -12.05 -10.38
CA GLU A 305 -15.20 -11.65 -9.00
C GLU A 305 -14.23 -10.59 -8.46
N PHE A 306 -12.95 -10.68 -8.79
CA PHE A 306 -11.92 -9.73 -8.37
C PHE A 306 -12.19 -8.32 -8.87
N LYS A 307 -12.70 -8.16 -10.09
CA LYS A 307 -13.13 -6.86 -10.64
C LYS A 307 -14.29 -6.21 -9.88
N LYS A 308 -15.02 -6.96 -9.04
CA LYS A 308 -16.09 -6.42 -8.20
C LYS A 308 -15.56 -5.85 -6.88
N LEU A 309 -14.29 -6.07 -6.56
CA LEU A 309 -13.68 -5.51 -5.36
C LEU A 309 -13.47 -4.00 -5.55
N THR A 310 -13.68 -3.24 -4.48
CA THR A 310 -13.52 -1.78 -4.51
C THR A 310 -12.07 -1.38 -4.26
N TRP A 311 -11.34 -2.19 -3.50
CA TRP A 311 -9.96 -1.93 -3.15
C TRP A 311 -9.20 -3.24 -2.94
N ILE A 312 -7.92 -3.23 -3.31
CA ILE A 312 -6.94 -4.30 -3.09
C ILE A 312 -5.51 -3.76 -3.17
#